data_AF-A0AAE8ADQ6-F1
#
_entry.id   AF-A0AAE8ADQ6-F1
#
_cell.length_a   1.000
_cell.length_b   1.000
_cell.length_c   1.000
_cell.angle_alpha   90.00
_cell.angle_beta   90.00
_cell.angle_gamma   90.00
#
_symmetry.space_group_name_H-M   'P 1'
#
loop_
_entity.id
_entity.type
_entity.pdbx_description
1 polymer ?
#
loop_
_entity_poly.entity_id
_entity_poly.type
_entity_poly.pdbx_seq_one_letter_code
_entity_poly.pdbx_strand_id
1 'polypeptide(L)'
;MSTVDLIINHITNQTMTYKVLREFTPFSLSEIKSRIEKNEPVMSVNDLKLDDLKKIREVINRLNNLGTEVTMKDVTGEITLEVLNNMIASYEGIAEDTEELGELMFSDEE
;
A
#
# COMPACT_ATOMS: atom_id res chain seq x y z
N MET A 1 -4.51 6.82 18.34
CA MET A 1 -3.62 7.09 17.19
C MET A 1 -4.24 6.35 16.05
N SER A 2 -4.52 7.04 14.95
CA SER A 2 -5.02 6.38 13.75
C SER A 2 -3.82 5.77 13.02
N THR A 3 -4.03 4.60 12.42
CA THR A 3 -3.00 3.87 11.67
C THR A 3 -3.63 3.30 10.42
N VAL A 4 -2.85 3.22 9.35
CA VAL A 4 -3.22 2.48 8.14
C VAL A 4 -2.50 1.14 8.17
N ASP A 5 -3.29 0.09 8.20
CA ASP A 5 -2.92 -1.30 8.25
C ASP A 5 -2.97 -1.90 6.85
N LEU A 6 -1.90 -2.61 6.44
CA LEU A 6 -1.82 -3.34 5.19
C LEU A 6 -2.04 -4.83 5.43
N ILE A 7 -3.01 -5.41 4.74
CA ILE A 7 -3.37 -6.82 4.84
C ILE A 7 -3.23 -7.46 3.45
N ILE A 8 -2.64 -8.65 3.38
CA ILE A 8 -2.49 -9.39 2.13
C ILE A 8 -3.64 -10.38 2.00
N ASN A 9 -4.45 -10.24 0.94
CA ASN A 9 -5.58 -11.13 0.70
C ASN A 9 -5.17 -12.32 -0.18
N HIS A 10 -4.44 -12.04 -1.26
CA HIS A 10 -4.05 -13.03 -2.23
C HIS A 10 -2.63 -12.78 -2.72
N ILE A 11 -1.84 -13.85 -2.83
CA ILE A 11 -0.45 -13.79 -3.27
C ILE A 11 -0.29 -14.56 -4.56
N THR A 12 -0.01 -13.84 -5.64
CA THR A 12 0.34 -14.45 -6.93
C THR A 12 1.81 -14.84 -6.96
N ASN A 13 2.71 -13.93 -6.57
CA ASN A 13 4.15 -14.18 -6.55
C ASN A 13 4.70 -14.19 -5.12
N GLN A 14 4.78 -15.38 -4.52
CA GLN A 14 5.23 -15.55 -3.14
C GLN A 14 6.63 -14.97 -2.91
N THR A 15 7.63 -15.43 -3.66
CA THR A 15 9.03 -15.05 -3.43
C THR A 15 9.24 -13.54 -3.48
N MET A 16 8.67 -12.87 -4.48
CA MET A 16 8.81 -11.42 -4.60
C MET A 16 8.01 -10.66 -3.55
N THR A 17 6.78 -11.11 -3.23
CA THR A 17 5.95 -10.51 -2.17
C THR A 17 6.66 -10.53 -0.83
N TYR A 18 7.19 -11.70 -0.43
CA TYR A 18 7.93 -11.83 0.82
C TYR A 18 9.20 -10.97 0.83
N LYS A 19 9.88 -10.84 -0.32
CA LYS A 19 11.06 -9.98 -0.45
C LYS A 19 10.70 -8.51 -0.22
N VAL A 20 9.66 -8.00 -0.88
CA VAL A 20 9.17 -6.63 -0.67
C VAL A 20 8.81 -6.42 0.80
N LEU A 21 7.98 -7.30 1.38
CA LEU A 21 7.57 -7.14 2.78
C LEU A 21 8.76 -7.14 3.74
N ARG A 22 9.81 -7.92 3.47
CA ARG A 22 11.05 -7.95 4.27
C ARG A 22 11.90 -6.68 4.17
N GLU A 23 11.80 -5.93 3.07
CA GLU A 23 12.53 -4.67 2.90
C GLU A 23 11.88 -3.54 3.71
N PHE A 24 10.56 -3.58 3.89
CA PHE A 24 9.80 -2.51 4.52
C PHE A 24 9.29 -2.85 5.94
N THR A 25 9.41 -4.10 6.38
CA THR A 25 8.99 -4.53 7.72
C THR A 25 10.16 -5.16 8.49
N PRO A 26 10.22 -4.97 9.82
CA PRO A 26 11.21 -5.63 10.65
C PRO A 26 10.90 -7.12 10.91
N PHE A 27 9.80 -7.65 10.37
CA PHE A 27 9.33 -9.00 10.65
C PHE A 27 10.17 -10.08 9.96
N SER A 28 10.28 -11.25 10.59
CA SER A 28 10.82 -12.45 9.96
C SER A 28 9.84 -13.01 8.91
N LEU A 29 10.35 -13.84 7.99
CA LEU A 29 9.50 -14.52 7.00
C LEU A 29 8.39 -15.35 7.66
N SER A 30 8.70 -16.01 8.78
CA SER A 30 7.74 -16.80 9.55
C SER A 30 6.62 -15.93 10.13
N GLU A 31 6.95 -14.75 10.65
CA GLU A 31 5.95 -13.80 11.17
C GLU A 31 5.08 -13.23 10.06
N ILE A 32 5.69 -12.83 8.93
CA ILE A 32 4.95 -12.33 7.76
C ILE A 32 3.97 -13.42 7.28
N LYS A 33 4.45 -14.65 7.11
CA LYS A 33 3.60 -15.78 6.71
C LYS A 33 2.46 -16.02 7.70
N SER A 34 2.76 -16.04 9.00
CA SER A 34 1.73 -16.25 10.03
C SER A 34 0.68 -15.14 10.02
N ARG A 35 1.09 -13.88 9.82
CA ARG A 35 0.15 -12.75 9.71
C ARG A 35 -0.76 -12.89 8.49
N ILE A 36 -0.20 -13.25 7.33
CA ILE A 36 -0.99 -13.51 6.12
C ILE A 36 -2.00 -14.64 6.35
N GLU A 37 -1.57 -15.75 6.96
CA GLU A 37 -2.45 -16.90 7.27
C GLU A 37 -3.57 -16.55 8.25
N LYS A 38 -3.31 -15.62 9.18
CA LYS A 38 -4.29 -15.13 10.17
C LYS A 38 -5.10 -13.94 9.68
N ASN A 39 -4.86 -13.45 8.47
CA ASN A 39 -5.47 -12.23 7.94
C ASN A 39 -5.18 -11.01 8.85
N GLU A 40 -3.99 -11.00 9.45
CA GLU A 40 -3.46 -9.91 10.29
C GLU A 40 -2.65 -8.92 9.44
N PRO A 41 -2.56 -7.66 9.87
CA PRO A 41 -1.80 -6.65 9.14
C PRO A 41 -0.31 -7.00 9.09
N VAL A 42 0.27 -7.02 7.90
CA VAL A 42 1.71 -7.26 7.69
C VAL A 42 2.54 -6.00 7.90
N MET A 43 1.91 -4.84 7.83
CA MET A 43 2.51 -3.53 8.06
C MET A 43 1.43 -2.59 8.61
N SER A 44 1.84 -1.70 9.52
CA SER A 44 1.00 -0.64 10.06
C SER A 44 1.79 0.65 10.06
N VAL A 45 1.23 1.72 9.49
CA VAL A 45 1.89 3.02 9.39
C VAL A 45 1.02 4.11 10.04
N ASN A 46 1.64 5.18 10.51
CA ASN A 46 0.91 6.28 11.14
C ASN A 46 0.29 7.18 10.06
N ASP A 47 -1.02 7.40 10.12
CA ASP A 47 -1.75 8.21 9.14
C ASP A 47 -1.48 9.72 9.27
N LEU A 48 -0.92 10.16 10.39
CA LEU A 48 -0.51 11.54 10.63
C LEU A 48 0.91 11.86 10.12
N LYS A 49 1.61 10.88 9.55
CA LYS A 49 2.99 11.04 9.07
C LYS A 49 3.06 10.82 7.56
N LEU A 50 3.39 11.88 6.82
CA LEU A 50 3.52 11.85 5.37
C LEU A 50 4.55 10.80 4.89
N ASP A 51 5.72 10.71 5.52
CA ASP A 51 6.73 9.70 5.18
C ASP A 51 6.21 8.26 5.32
N ASP A 52 5.38 8.02 6.33
CA ASP A 52 4.80 6.72 6.64
C ASP A 52 3.69 6.37 5.62
N LEU A 53 2.85 7.34 5.25
CA LEU A 53 1.86 7.22 4.18
C LEU A 53 2.52 6.97 2.81
N LYS A 54 3.62 7.66 2.49
CA LYS A 54 4.37 7.44 1.24
C LYS A 54 5.00 6.04 1.19
N LYS A 55 5.52 5.54 2.32
CA LYS A 55 6.06 4.18 2.41
C LYS A 55 5.02 3.12 2.13
N ILE A 56 3.85 3.18 2.79
CA ILE A 56 2.80 2.18 2.56
C ILE A 56 2.29 2.24 1.12
N ARG A 57 2.17 3.44 0.52
CA ARG A 57 1.83 3.61 -0.90
C ARG A 57 2.83 2.90 -1.81
N GLU A 58 4.13 3.10 -1.57
CA GLU A 58 5.18 2.46 -2.37
C GLU A 58 5.12 0.93 -2.25
N VAL A 59 4.93 0.41 -1.03
CA VAL A 59 4.77 -1.02 -0.79
C VAL A 59 3.58 -1.58 -1.56
N ILE A 60 2.42 -0.93 -1.47
CA ILE A 60 1.21 -1.36 -2.17
C ILE A 60 1.42 -1.37 -3.68
N ASN A 61 2.03 -0.32 -4.23
CA ASN A 61 2.28 -0.27 -5.67
C ASN A 61 3.21 -1.41 -6.12
N ARG A 62 4.26 -1.71 -5.35
CA ARG A 62 5.14 -2.87 -5.61
C ARG A 62 4.38 -4.18 -5.52
N LEU A 63 3.50 -4.35 -4.55
CA LEU A 63 2.70 -5.57 -4.39
C LEU A 63 1.67 -5.75 -5.51
N ASN A 64 0.96 -4.68 -5.89
CA ASN A 64 0.00 -4.69 -7.00
C ASN A 64 0.68 -4.99 -8.33
N ASN A 65 1.87 -4.43 -8.58
CA ASN A 65 2.69 -4.75 -9.78
C ASN A 65 3.10 -6.23 -9.84
N LEU A 66 3.16 -6.93 -8.70
CA LEU A 66 3.42 -8.36 -8.63
C LEU A 66 2.15 -9.22 -8.78
N GLY A 67 0.98 -8.60 -8.91
CA GLY A 67 -0.34 -9.25 -8.91
C GLY A 67 -0.85 -9.63 -7.52
N THR A 68 -0.18 -9.19 -6.45
CA THR A 68 -0.59 -9.49 -5.08
C THR A 68 -1.74 -8.58 -4.67
N GLU A 69 -2.88 -9.17 -4.29
CA GLU A 69 -4.04 -8.43 -3.83
C GLU A 69 -3.89 -8.06 -2.35
N VAL A 70 -4.11 -6.79 -2.06
CA VAL A 70 -3.97 -6.22 -0.72
C VAL A 70 -5.19 -5.39 -0.35
N THR A 71 -5.53 -5.41 0.94
CA THR A 71 -6.53 -4.52 1.55
C THR A 71 -5.84 -3.59 2.52
N MET A 72 -6.26 -2.33 2.54
CA MET A 72 -5.89 -1.40 3.59
C MET A 72 -7.05 -1.22 4.55
N LYS A 73 -6.74 -1.14 5.84
CA LYS A 73 -7.70 -0.80 6.89
C LYS A 73 -7.20 0.37 7.70
N ASP A 74 -8.09 1.29 8.03
CA ASP A 74 -7.85 2.31 9.05
C ASP A 74 -8.77 2.09 10.26
N VAL A 75 -8.82 3.07 11.15
CA VAL A 75 -9.71 3.04 12.32
C VAL A 75 -11.21 3.10 11.96
N THR A 76 -11.54 3.54 10.74
CA THR A 76 -12.91 3.69 10.23
C THR A 76 -13.38 2.46 9.43
N GLY A 77 -12.45 1.67 8.87
CA GLY A 77 -12.76 0.45 8.13
C GLY A 77 -11.78 0.20 7.00
N GLU A 78 -12.24 -0.49 5.94
CA GLU A 78 -11.45 -0.69 4.73
C GLU A 78 -11.36 0.61 3.93
N ILE A 79 -10.15 1.00 3.54
CA ILE A 79 -9.89 2.19 2.72
C ILE A 79 -9.30 1.80 1.37
N THR A 80 -9.55 2.62 0.36
CA THR A 80 -9.03 2.42 -0.99
C THR A 80 -7.72 3.16 -1.21
N LEU A 81 -6.99 2.81 -2.28
CA LEU A 81 -5.78 3.53 -2.68
C LEU A 81 -6.05 5.00 -2.99
N GLU A 82 -7.26 5.30 -3.47
CA GLU A 82 -7.73 6.67 -3.68
C GLU A 82 -7.80 7.46 -2.36
N VAL A 83 -8.35 6.86 -1.29
CA VAL A 83 -8.39 7.50 0.04
C VAL A 83 -6.98 7.73 0.57
N LEU A 84 -6.08 6.74 0.43
CA LEU A 84 -4.67 6.89 0.82
C LEU A 84 -4.00 8.03 0.04
N ASN A 85 -4.21 8.09 -1.28
CA ASN A 85 -3.68 9.15 -2.13
C ASN A 85 -4.26 10.51 -1.75
N ASN A 86 -5.54 10.59 -1.40
CA ASN A 86 -6.18 11.82 -0.92
C ASN A 86 -5.60 12.27 0.44
N MET A 87 -5.30 11.34 1.35
CA MET A 87 -4.61 11.67 2.60
C MET A 87 -3.23 12.25 2.32
N ILE A 88 -2.43 11.55 1.51
CA ILE A 88 -1.10 12.02 1.09
C ILE A 88 -1.21 13.40 0.41
N ALA A 89 -2.12 13.55 -0.55
CA ALA A 89 -2.40 14.79 -1.27
C ALA A 89 -2.98 15.87 -0.36
N SER A 90 -3.62 15.56 0.76
CA SER A 90 -4.03 16.59 1.73
C SER A 90 -2.83 17.12 2.53
N TYR A 91 -1.81 16.28 2.78
CA TYR A 91 -0.55 16.70 3.38
C TYR A 91 0.36 17.40 2.36
N GLU A 92 0.38 16.92 1.11
CA GLU A 92 1.13 17.51 -0.02
C GLU A 92 0.39 18.68 -0.68
N GLY A 93 -0.91 18.83 -0.50
CA GLY A 93 -1.79 19.84 -1.09
C GLY A 93 -1.81 21.17 -0.31
N ILE A 94 -0.91 21.31 0.67
CA ILE A 94 -0.35 22.62 1.01
C ILE A 94 0.69 23.04 -0.06
N ALA A 95 1.20 22.12 -0.90
CA ALA A 95 2.27 22.34 -1.85
C ALA A 95 1.89 22.23 -3.33
N GLU A 96 1.01 21.35 -3.81
CA GLU A 96 0.73 21.29 -5.25
C GLU A 96 -0.66 20.71 -5.60
N ASP A 97 -1.58 21.63 -5.91
CA ASP A 97 -2.69 21.40 -6.84
C ASP A 97 -2.08 20.87 -8.17
N THR A 98 -2.62 19.80 -8.75
CA THR A 98 -2.26 19.22 -10.09
C THR A 98 -0.95 18.41 -10.09
N GLU A 99 -0.94 17.09 -10.35
CA GLU A 99 -0.70 16.51 -11.69
C GLU A 99 -0.72 14.95 -11.60
N GLU A 100 -1.05 14.27 -12.71
CA GLU A 100 -1.05 12.80 -12.92
C GLU A 100 -2.25 11.95 -12.43
N LEU A 101 -3.47 12.27 -12.89
CA LEU A 101 -4.57 11.28 -12.99
C LEU A 101 -4.96 10.91 -14.43
N GLY A 102 -4.10 11.07 -15.44
CA GLY A 102 -4.52 10.61 -16.76
C GLY A 102 -3.58 10.75 -17.94
N GLU A 103 -2.51 9.95 -18.01
CA GLU A 103 -1.96 9.55 -19.31
C GLU A 103 -1.63 8.04 -19.35
N LEU A 104 -2.67 7.21 -19.19
CA LEU A 104 -2.75 5.92 -19.89
C LEU A 104 -3.60 6.12 -21.16
N MET A 105 -3.12 6.95 -22.09
CA MET A 105 -3.54 6.84 -23.50
C MET A 105 -2.58 5.87 -24.18
N PHE A 106 -2.82 4.57 -23.99
CA PHE A 106 -2.26 3.56 -24.87
C PHE A 106 -3.32 3.12 -25.89
N SER A 107 -2.87 3.08 -27.14
CA SER A 107 -3.46 2.43 -28.32
C SER A 107 -4.64 3.16 -28.99
N ASP A 108 -4.76 3.25 -30.31
CA ASP A 108 -4.04 2.64 -31.43
C ASP A 108 -4.49 3.34 -32.76
N GLU A 109 -3.87 2.91 -33.86
CA GLU A 109 -4.36 2.93 -35.26
C GLU A 109 -3.98 4.05 -36.26
N GLU A 110 -3.16 3.58 -37.23
CA GLU A 110 -2.79 3.98 -38.61
C GLU A 110 -1.85 5.17 -38.88
#